data_AF-K1TYT9-F1
#
_entry.id   AF-K1TYT9-F1
#
_cell.length_a   1.000
_cell.length_b   1.000
_cell.length_c   1.000
_cell.angle_alpha   90.00
_cell.angle_beta   90.00
_cell.angle_gamma   90.00
#
_symmetry.space_group_name_H-M   'P 1'
#
loop_
_entity.id
_entity.type
_entity.pdbx_description
1 polymer ?
#
loop_
_entity_poly.entity_id
_entity_poly.type
_entity_poly.pdbx_seq_one_letter_code
_entity_poly.pdbx_strand_id
1 'polypeptide(L)'
;VILVVGVNGVGKTTTIAKLAYLYKDLGKRVMLAAGDTFRAAASEQLETWADRAGVPLVKAGEGADPAAVIFDAVKSATARGYDMVIADTAGRLHNKKGLMDELAKISRSVKKASPDASLEVLLVLDAITGQNAISQAQEFCRAAGATGVVLTKLDGTPKGGCIIGVHEKLGLPIRFVGVGEKIDDLIFFSATDFAEALLPEVPQHKKEETEQAGEEQA
;
A
#
# COMPACT_ATOMS: atom_id res chain seq x y z
N VAL A 1 9.24 -4.34 9.31
CA VAL A 1 9.54 -4.46 7.86
C VAL A 1 8.23 -4.48 7.11
N ILE A 2 8.10 -3.66 6.07
CA ILE A 2 6.94 -3.66 5.17
C ILE A 2 7.39 -4.30 3.85
N LEU A 3 6.71 -5.35 3.44
CA LEU A 3 6.89 -5.98 2.14
C LEU A 3 5.76 -5.54 1.22
N VAL A 4 6.09 -4.88 0.12
CA VAL A 4 5.09 -4.37 -0.81
C VAL A 4 4.97 -5.34 -1.98
N VAL A 5 3.77 -5.84 -2.20
CA VAL A 5 3.48 -6.92 -3.16
C VAL A 5 2.29 -6.55 -4.04
N GLY A 6 2.12 -7.25 -5.16
CA GLY A 6 1.04 -7.00 -6.13
C GLY A 6 1.51 -7.17 -7.58
N VAL A 7 0.57 -7.18 -8.51
CA VAL A 7 0.89 -7.41 -9.93
C VAL A 7 1.64 -6.21 -10.56
N ASN A 8 2.22 -6.39 -11.73
CA ASN A 8 2.90 -5.29 -12.43
C ASN A 8 1.90 -4.20 -12.86
N GLY A 9 2.33 -2.93 -12.83
CA GLY A 9 1.52 -1.80 -13.29
C GLY A 9 0.55 -1.19 -12.27
N VAL A 10 0.34 -1.82 -11.11
CA VAL A 10 -0.57 -1.33 -10.05
C VAL A 10 0.05 -0.25 -9.15
N GLY A 11 1.27 0.22 -9.43
CA GLY A 11 1.90 1.30 -8.67
C GLY A 11 2.69 0.89 -7.42
N LYS A 12 3.23 -0.33 -7.34
CA LYS A 12 4.07 -0.79 -6.20
C LYS A 12 5.25 0.14 -5.89
N THR A 13 6.14 0.34 -6.85
CA THR A 13 7.37 1.14 -6.67
C THR A 13 7.04 2.59 -6.31
N THR A 14 6.01 3.18 -6.93
CA THR A 14 5.49 4.50 -6.55
C THR A 14 4.97 4.50 -5.12
N THR A 15 4.17 3.49 -4.73
CA THR A 15 3.64 3.36 -3.36
C THR A 15 4.75 3.25 -2.32
N ILE A 16 5.81 2.50 -2.60
CA ILE A 16 6.99 2.38 -1.71
C ILE A 16 7.62 3.74 -1.45
N ALA A 17 7.79 4.53 -2.50
CA ALA A 17 8.34 5.87 -2.41
C ALA A 17 7.47 6.79 -1.55
N LYS A 18 6.15 6.77 -1.79
CA LYS A 18 5.19 7.57 -1.02
C LYS A 18 5.12 7.14 0.44
N LEU A 19 5.15 5.83 0.72
CA LEU A 19 5.23 5.31 2.09
C LEU A 19 6.50 5.77 2.79
N ALA A 20 7.65 5.73 2.10
CA ALA A 20 8.91 6.19 2.66
C ALA A 20 8.89 7.67 2.98
N TYR A 21 8.33 8.50 2.09
CA TYR A 21 8.12 9.92 2.33
C TYR A 21 7.18 10.16 3.51
N LEU A 22 5.99 9.53 3.53
CA LEU A 22 5.00 9.63 4.60
C LEU A 22 5.60 9.29 5.97
N TYR A 23 6.27 8.15 6.10
CA TYR A 23 6.84 7.75 7.38
C TYR A 23 8.04 8.61 7.79
N LYS A 24 8.83 9.10 6.83
CA LYS A 24 9.89 10.07 7.11
C LYS A 24 9.33 11.40 7.62
N ASP A 25 8.25 11.88 7.03
CA ASP A 25 7.55 13.10 7.48
C ASP A 25 6.97 12.93 8.90
N LEU A 26 6.51 11.72 9.22
CA LEU A 26 6.13 11.30 10.58
C LEU A 26 7.34 11.07 11.52
N GLY A 27 8.55 11.46 11.13
CA GLY A 27 9.76 11.39 11.94
C GLY A 27 10.42 10.01 12.04
N LYS A 28 10.03 9.04 11.20
CA LYS A 28 10.66 7.71 11.18
C LYS A 28 11.91 7.68 10.30
N ARG A 29 12.90 6.92 10.72
CA ARG A 29 14.08 6.58 9.92
C ARG A 29 13.75 5.38 9.03
N VAL A 30 13.52 5.66 7.75
CA VAL A 30 13.13 4.66 6.74
C VAL A 30 14.32 4.24 5.88
N MET A 31 14.40 2.96 5.54
CA MET A 31 15.31 2.42 4.53
C MET A 31 14.53 1.63 3.48
N LEU A 32 14.95 1.72 2.22
CA LEU A 32 14.37 0.97 1.11
C LEU A 32 15.22 -0.26 0.75
N ALA A 33 14.56 -1.30 0.24
CA ALA A 33 15.21 -2.49 -0.30
C ALA A 33 14.67 -2.82 -1.71
N ALA A 34 15.58 -2.90 -2.69
CA ALA A 34 15.25 -3.26 -4.08
C ALA A 34 15.13 -4.78 -4.25
N GLY A 35 13.99 -5.35 -3.87
CA GLY A 35 13.73 -6.78 -4.02
C GLY A 35 13.17 -7.21 -5.38
N ASP A 36 12.77 -6.30 -6.28
CA ASP A 36 12.50 -6.64 -7.70
C ASP A 36 13.83 -6.76 -8.47
N THR A 37 14.57 -7.83 -8.19
CA THR A 37 15.90 -8.09 -8.77
C THR A 37 15.84 -8.64 -10.20
N PHE A 38 14.64 -8.98 -10.69
CA PHE A 38 14.42 -9.50 -12.04
C PHE A 38 14.39 -8.41 -13.11
N ARG A 39 14.25 -7.15 -12.71
CA ARG A 39 14.10 -6.02 -13.62
C ARG A 39 15.08 -4.94 -13.22
N ALA A 40 16.19 -4.82 -13.96
CA ALA A 40 17.17 -3.75 -13.73
C ALA A 40 16.51 -2.37 -13.65
N ALA A 41 15.60 -2.06 -14.59
CA ALA A 41 14.85 -0.81 -14.61
C ALA A 41 13.96 -0.58 -13.36
N ALA A 42 13.49 -1.63 -12.67
CA ALA A 42 12.73 -1.48 -11.44
C ALA A 42 13.63 -0.98 -10.28
N SER A 43 14.85 -1.50 -10.21
CA SER A 43 15.84 -1.06 -9.21
C SER A 43 16.28 0.38 -9.45
N GLU A 44 16.53 0.78 -10.69
CA GLU A 44 16.87 2.17 -11.06
C GLU A 44 15.72 3.15 -10.79
N GLN A 45 14.48 2.72 -11.09
CA GLN A 45 13.30 3.51 -10.78
C GLN A 45 13.15 3.70 -9.27
N LEU A 46 13.36 2.64 -8.47
CA LEU A 46 13.30 2.73 -7.01
C LEU A 46 14.42 3.62 -6.45
N GLU A 47 15.61 3.61 -7.04
CA GLU A 47 16.72 4.51 -6.66
C GLU A 47 16.35 5.98 -6.86
N THR A 48 15.78 6.32 -8.02
CA THR A 48 15.28 7.69 -8.29
C THR A 48 14.24 8.11 -7.25
N TRP A 49 13.36 7.19 -6.86
CA TRP A 49 12.36 7.44 -5.82
C TRP A 49 12.95 7.55 -4.42
N ALA A 50 13.98 6.75 -4.10
CA ALA A 50 14.72 6.82 -2.85
C ALA A 50 15.38 8.18 -2.68
N ASP A 51 16.02 8.68 -3.73
CA ASP A 51 16.63 10.01 -3.77
C ASP A 51 15.57 11.11 -3.58
N ARG A 52 14.43 10.99 -4.26
CA ARG A 52 13.32 11.95 -4.13
C ARG A 52 12.70 11.94 -2.73
N ALA A 53 12.56 10.77 -2.10
CA ALA A 53 12.12 10.66 -0.71
C ALA A 53 13.23 11.04 0.29
N GLY A 54 14.49 11.11 -0.16
CA GLY A 54 15.68 11.35 0.65
C GLY A 54 15.87 10.27 1.72
N VAL A 55 15.79 9.00 1.30
CA VAL A 55 15.98 7.81 2.15
C VAL A 55 17.02 6.88 1.52
N PRO A 56 17.82 6.13 2.31
CA PRO A 56 18.78 5.19 1.76
C PRO A 56 18.10 4.00 1.07
N LEU A 57 18.75 3.49 0.02
CA LEU A 57 18.36 2.27 -0.69
C LEU A 57 19.45 1.21 -0.57
N VAL A 58 19.03 -0.02 -0.30
CA VAL A 58 19.85 -1.23 -0.45
C VAL A 58 19.43 -1.94 -1.73
N LYS A 59 20.39 -2.19 -2.61
CA LYS A 59 20.19 -2.87 -3.90
C LYS A 59 21.33 -3.85 -4.17
N ALA A 60 21.06 -4.84 -5.02
CA ALA A 60 22.07 -5.78 -5.53
C ALA A 60 22.05 -5.77 -7.07
N GLY A 61 22.97 -6.53 -7.68
CA GLY A 61 23.00 -6.71 -9.13
C GLY A 61 21.76 -7.41 -9.67
N GLU A 62 21.53 -7.28 -10.97
CA GLU A 62 20.43 -7.96 -11.68
C GLU A 62 20.51 -9.49 -11.48
N GLY A 63 19.37 -10.13 -11.24
CA GLY A 63 19.28 -11.57 -10.98
C GLY A 63 19.74 -12.00 -9.58
N ALA A 64 20.09 -11.07 -8.69
CA ALA A 64 20.36 -11.39 -7.30
C ALA A 64 19.14 -12.00 -6.60
N ASP A 65 19.38 -12.76 -5.53
CA ASP A 65 18.31 -13.34 -4.71
C ASP A 65 17.55 -12.25 -3.91
N PRO A 66 16.25 -12.01 -4.16
CA PRO A 66 15.47 -10.99 -3.45
C PRO A 66 15.53 -11.11 -1.93
N ALA A 67 15.52 -12.35 -1.42
CA ALA A 67 15.60 -12.62 0.01
C ALA A 67 16.94 -12.21 0.63
N ALA A 68 18.04 -12.30 -0.13
CA ALA A 68 19.35 -11.83 0.31
C ALA A 68 19.41 -10.30 0.36
N VAL A 69 18.87 -9.59 -0.64
CA VAL A 69 18.81 -8.12 -0.64
C VAL A 69 18.02 -7.60 0.57
N ILE A 70 16.87 -8.22 0.86
CA ILE A 70 16.04 -7.84 2.01
C ILE A 70 16.73 -8.20 3.34
N PHE A 71 17.44 -9.33 3.41
CA PHE A 71 18.24 -9.70 4.58
C PHE A 71 19.29 -8.62 4.90
N ASP A 72 20.05 -8.20 3.89
CA ASP A 72 21.09 -7.19 4.03
C ASP A 72 20.50 -5.82 4.41
N ALA A 73 19.35 -5.46 3.82
CA ALA A 73 18.63 -4.25 4.18
C ALA A 73 18.19 -4.25 5.65
N VAL A 74 17.61 -5.35 6.13
CA VAL A 74 17.21 -5.48 7.54
C VAL A 74 18.43 -5.43 8.47
N LYS A 75 19.51 -6.13 8.15
CA LYS A 75 20.75 -6.06 8.93
C LYS A 75 21.34 -4.65 8.99
N SER A 76 21.40 -3.97 7.85
CA SER A 76 21.89 -2.58 7.75
C SER A 76 21.01 -1.62 8.53
N ALA A 77 19.69 -1.75 8.42
CA ALA A 77 18.73 -0.96 9.17
C ALA A 77 18.90 -1.15 10.69
N THR A 78 18.96 -2.39 11.17
CA THR A 78 19.19 -2.70 12.59
C THR A 78 20.51 -2.13 13.08
N ALA A 79 21.61 -2.33 12.36
CA ALA A 79 22.94 -1.86 12.76
C ALA A 79 23.05 -0.32 12.82
N ARG A 80 22.30 0.38 11.95
CA ARG A 80 22.32 1.85 11.85
C ARG A 80 21.18 2.52 12.61
N GLY A 81 20.35 1.75 13.32
CA GLY A 81 19.23 2.24 14.12
C GLY A 81 18.09 2.85 13.30
N TYR A 82 17.78 2.30 12.13
CA TYR A 82 16.59 2.66 11.36
C TYR A 82 15.34 1.99 11.96
N ASP A 83 14.21 2.69 11.91
CA ASP A 83 12.95 2.21 12.48
C ASP A 83 12.27 1.18 11.58
N MET A 84 12.46 1.30 10.26
CA MET A 84 11.75 0.44 9.31
C MET A 84 12.48 0.26 7.98
N VAL A 85 12.25 -0.92 7.39
CA VAL A 85 12.61 -1.25 6.01
C VAL A 85 11.33 -1.43 5.21
N ILE A 86 11.26 -0.81 4.02
CA ILE A 86 10.20 -1.02 3.04
C ILE A 86 10.83 -1.68 1.82
N ALA A 87 10.35 -2.88 1.47
CA ALA A 87 10.94 -3.72 0.43
C ALA A 87 10.02 -3.83 -0.78
N ASP A 88 10.60 -3.60 -1.97
CA ASP A 88 9.96 -3.90 -3.26
C ASP A 88 10.03 -5.39 -3.57
N THR A 89 9.12 -5.87 -4.42
CA THR A 89 9.05 -7.27 -4.85
C THR A 89 8.63 -7.39 -6.31
N ALA A 90 9.01 -8.51 -6.95
CA ALA A 90 8.57 -8.80 -8.31
C ALA A 90 7.04 -9.03 -8.37
N GLY A 91 6.36 -8.44 -9.36
CA GLY A 91 4.90 -8.51 -9.50
C GLY A 91 4.36 -9.61 -10.42
N ARG A 92 4.97 -10.78 -10.45
CA ARG A 92 4.65 -11.85 -11.43
C ARG A 92 3.67 -12.89 -10.85
N LEU A 93 2.38 -12.80 -11.21
CA LEU A 93 1.34 -13.75 -10.75
C LEU A 93 1.29 -15.08 -11.55
N HIS A 94 1.85 -15.13 -12.75
CA HIS A 94 1.76 -16.31 -13.64
C HIS A 94 2.48 -17.56 -13.13
N ASN A 95 3.38 -17.42 -12.14
CA ASN A 95 4.05 -18.53 -11.47
C ASN A 95 3.77 -18.50 -9.96
N LYS A 96 2.57 -18.92 -9.56
CA LYS A 96 2.10 -18.90 -8.16
C LYS A 96 3.05 -19.62 -7.20
N LYS A 97 3.58 -20.78 -7.59
CA LYS A 97 4.50 -21.56 -6.75
C LYS A 97 5.81 -20.82 -6.50
N GLY A 98 6.41 -20.27 -7.56
CA GLY A 98 7.66 -19.50 -7.45
C GLY A 98 7.50 -18.27 -6.55
N LEU A 99 6.39 -17.53 -6.71
CA LEU A 99 6.08 -16.37 -5.87
C LEU A 99 5.94 -16.75 -4.39
N MET A 100 5.23 -17.84 -4.08
CA MET A 100 5.06 -18.30 -2.70
C MET A 100 6.38 -18.72 -2.06
N ASP A 101 7.21 -19.48 -2.79
CA ASP A 101 8.52 -19.91 -2.31
C ASP A 101 9.44 -18.72 -2.03
N GLU A 102 9.39 -17.70 -2.89
CA GLU A 102 10.13 -16.45 -2.74
C GLU A 102 9.67 -15.65 -1.51
N LEU A 103 8.36 -15.41 -1.35
CA LEU A 103 7.80 -14.67 -0.21
C LEU A 103 8.05 -15.39 1.12
N ALA A 104 7.92 -16.73 1.14
CA ALA A 104 8.24 -17.53 2.31
C ALA A 104 9.73 -17.45 2.66
N LYS A 105 10.61 -17.42 1.65
CA LYS A 105 12.05 -17.24 1.83
C LYS A 105 12.39 -15.84 2.35
N ILE A 106 11.72 -14.79 1.87
CA ILE A 106 11.85 -13.41 2.37
C ILE A 106 11.46 -13.35 3.84
N SER A 107 10.30 -13.91 4.22
CA SER A 107 9.83 -13.93 5.61
C SER A 107 10.83 -14.60 6.56
N ARG A 108 11.37 -15.78 6.19
CA ARG A 108 12.45 -16.44 6.96
C ARG A 108 13.71 -15.58 7.05
N SER A 109 14.08 -14.90 5.96
CA SER A 109 15.27 -14.07 5.91
C SER A 109 15.14 -12.83 6.80
N VAL A 110 13.98 -12.16 6.81
CA VAL A 110 13.68 -11.05 7.73
C VAL A 110 13.83 -11.51 9.18
N LYS A 111 13.23 -12.65 9.56
CA LYS A 111 13.33 -13.19 10.93
C LYS A 111 14.76 -13.59 11.31
N LYS A 112 15.53 -14.14 10.38
CA LYS A 112 16.96 -14.44 10.60
C LYS A 112 17.80 -13.17 10.76
N ALA A 113 17.47 -12.11 10.01
CA ALA A 113 18.17 -10.83 10.09
C ALA A 113 17.89 -10.11 11.42
N SER A 114 16.63 -10.10 11.84
CA SER A 114 16.18 -9.49 13.09
C SER A 114 14.99 -10.27 13.65
N PRO A 115 15.19 -11.11 14.69
CA PRO A 115 14.12 -11.94 15.27
C PRO A 115 12.88 -11.12 15.73
N ASP A 116 13.14 -9.94 16.28
CA ASP A 116 12.11 -9.03 16.80
C ASP A 116 11.40 -8.21 15.71
N ALA A 117 11.87 -8.29 14.46
CA ALA A 117 11.23 -7.55 13.38
C ALA A 117 9.81 -8.08 13.12
N SER A 118 8.84 -7.18 13.14
CA SER A 118 7.52 -7.43 12.58
C SER A 118 7.58 -7.41 11.05
N LEU A 119 6.73 -8.21 10.41
CA LEU A 119 6.56 -8.22 8.96
C LEU A 119 5.11 -7.87 8.64
N GLU A 120 4.90 -6.74 7.96
CA GLU A 120 3.63 -6.35 7.36
C GLU A 120 3.74 -6.58 5.86
N VAL A 121 2.73 -7.21 5.24
CA VAL A 121 2.70 -7.48 3.81
C VAL A 121 1.56 -6.68 3.20
N LEU A 122 1.89 -5.64 2.44
CA LEU A 122 0.92 -4.73 1.84
C LEU A 122 0.70 -5.09 0.37
N LEU A 123 -0.54 -5.49 0.06
CA LEU A 123 -0.98 -5.75 -1.30
C LEU A 123 -1.42 -4.45 -1.97
N VAL A 124 -0.71 -4.05 -3.02
CA VAL A 124 -1.05 -2.87 -3.83
C VAL A 124 -1.99 -3.28 -4.96
N LEU A 125 -3.12 -2.59 -5.05
CA LEU A 125 -4.10 -2.76 -6.12
C LEU A 125 -4.40 -1.43 -6.79
N ASP A 126 -4.85 -1.50 -8.04
CA ASP A 126 -5.27 -0.37 -8.85
C ASP A 126 -6.80 -0.23 -8.80
N ALA A 127 -7.29 0.91 -8.30
CA ALA A 127 -8.72 1.17 -8.16
C ALA A 127 -9.47 1.21 -9.51
N ILE A 128 -8.79 1.51 -10.61
CA ILE A 128 -9.39 1.60 -11.96
C ILE A 128 -9.73 0.22 -12.50
N THR A 129 -8.91 -0.79 -12.17
CA THR A 129 -9.00 -2.14 -12.78
C THR A 129 -10.22 -2.97 -12.35
N GLY A 130 -11.07 -2.44 -11.46
CA GLY A 130 -12.41 -2.98 -11.16
C GLY A 130 -12.40 -4.42 -10.63
N GLN A 131 -13.48 -5.17 -10.88
CA GLN A 131 -13.70 -6.52 -10.34
C GLN A 131 -12.65 -7.56 -10.79
N ASN A 132 -12.04 -7.36 -11.96
CA ASN A 132 -11.03 -8.28 -12.49
C ASN A 132 -9.72 -8.26 -11.68
N ALA A 133 -9.35 -7.09 -11.15
CA ALA A 133 -8.22 -7.01 -10.24
C ALA A 133 -8.53 -7.62 -8.88
N ILE A 134 -9.78 -7.59 -8.43
CA ILE A 134 -10.19 -8.16 -7.14
C ILE A 134 -10.04 -9.69 -7.14
N SER A 135 -10.40 -10.38 -8.22
CA SER A 135 -10.23 -11.84 -8.30
C SER A 135 -8.76 -12.25 -8.28
N GLN A 136 -7.90 -11.55 -9.04
CA GLN A 136 -6.45 -11.76 -9.02
C GLN A 136 -5.84 -11.40 -7.66
N ALA A 137 -6.31 -10.31 -7.05
CA ALA A 137 -5.92 -9.89 -5.72
C ALA A 137 -6.22 -10.96 -4.68
N GLN A 138 -7.35 -11.66 -4.79
CA GLN A 138 -7.73 -12.69 -3.83
C GLN A 138 -6.79 -13.90 -3.87
N GLU A 139 -6.40 -14.33 -5.07
CA GLU A 139 -5.41 -15.39 -5.23
C GLU A 139 -4.03 -14.96 -4.73
N PHE A 140 -3.61 -13.75 -5.11
CA PHE A 140 -2.34 -13.18 -4.69
C PHE A 140 -2.28 -13.01 -3.17
N CYS A 141 -3.34 -12.46 -2.57
CA CYS A 141 -3.49 -12.21 -1.13
C CYS A 141 -3.29 -13.50 -0.34
N ARG A 142 -3.97 -14.59 -0.74
CA ARG A 142 -3.82 -15.90 -0.10
C ARG A 142 -2.40 -16.45 -0.26
N ALA A 143 -1.83 -16.33 -1.45
CA ALA A 143 -0.48 -16.82 -1.73
C ALA A 143 0.60 -16.04 -0.97
N ALA A 144 0.42 -14.72 -0.82
CA ALA A 144 1.41 -13.81 -0.26
C ALA A 144 1.30 -13.63 1.26
N GLY A 145 0.22 -14.09 1.88
CA GLY A 145 -0.05 -13.82 3.30
C GLY A 145 -0.20 -12.32 3.57
N ALA A 146 -0.88 -11.61 2.68
CA ALA A 146 -1.08 -10.17 2.80
C ALA A 146 -1.82 -9.82 4.10
N THR A 147 -1.38 -8.75 4.77
CA THR A 147 -1.93 -8.29 6.05
C THR A 147 -2.72 -6.98 5.91
N GLY A 148 -2.55 -6.27 4.80
CA GLY A 148 -3.25 -5.04 4.49
C GLY A 148 -3.22 -4.71 3.01
N VAL A 149 -4.06 -3.77 2.60
CA VAL A 149 -4.21 -3.35 1.20
C VAL A 149 -3.85 -1.88 1.05
N VAL A 150 -3.20 -1.55 -0.07
CA VAL A 150 -3.05 -0.19 -0.58
C VAL A 150 -3.83 -0.08 -1.88
N LEU A 151 -4.75 0.87 -1.97
CA LEU A 151 -5.48 1.16 -3.21
C LEU A 151 -4.90 2.40 -3.87
N THR A 152 -4.45 2.28 -5.10
CA THR A 152 -3.88 3.39 -5.87
C THR A 152 -4.84 3.90 -6.93
N LYS A 153 -4.55 5.08 -7.49
CA LYS A 153 -5.28 5.69 -8.60
C LYS A 153 -6.75 5.94 -8.29
N LEU A 154 -7.08 6.27 -7.04
CA LEU A 154 -8.45 6.54 -6.62
C LEU A 154 -8.98 7.84 -7.26
N ASP A 155 -8.09 8.78 -7.55
CA ASP A 155 -8.33 10.01 -8.31
C ASP A 155 -8.71 9.76 -9.78
N GLY A 156 -8.29 8.63 -10.35
CA GLY A 156 -8.58 8.24 -11.73
C GLY A 156 -9.94 7.57 -11.93
N THR A 157 -10.76 7.40 -10.88
CA THR A 157 -12.04 6.71 -10.97
C THR A 157 -13.18 7.43 -10.23
N PRO A 158 -14.34 7.68 -10.87
CA PRO A 158 -15.51 8.23 -10.20
C PRO A 158 -16.21 7.20 -9.30
N LYS A 159 -15.74 5.94 -9.26
CA LYS A 159 -16.40 4.79 -8.64
C LYS A 159 -15.69 4.31 -7.38
N GLY A 160 -15.46 5.21 -6.41
CA GLY A 160 -14.85 4.87 -5.11
C GLY A 160 -15.43 3.60 -4.44
N GLY A 161 -16.63 3.15 -4.80
CA GLY A 161 -17.21 1.87 -4.41
C GLY A 161 -16.34 0.61 -4.68
N CYS A 162 -15.27 0.67 -5.48
CA CYS A 162 -14.32 -0.46 -5.57
C CYS A 162 -13.69 -0.81 -4.22
N ILE A 163 -13.51 0.18 -3.33
CA ILE A 163 -12.99 0.01 -1.96
C ILE A 163 -13.83 -1.00 -1.17
N ILE A 164 -15.16 -0.89 -1.25
CA ILE A 164 -16.10 -1.76 -0.56
C ILE A 164 -15.95 -3.20 -1.08
N GLY A 165 -15.96 -3.38 -2.40
CA GLY A 165 -15.82 -4.70 -3.02
C GLY A 165 -14.46 -5.37 -2.72
N VAL A 166 -13.38 -4.58 -2.67
CA VAL A 166 -12.05 -5.08 -2.27
C VAL A 166 -12.08 -5.57 -0.82
N HIS A 167 -12.64 -4.77 0.10
CA HIS A 167 -12.71 -5.14 1.51
C HIS A 167 -13.55 -6.40 1.72
N GLU A 168 -14.74 -6.47 1.12
CA GLU A 168 -15.63 -7.65 1.24
C GLU A 168 -14.98 -8.93 0.68
N LYS A 169 -14.26 -8.84 -0.45
CA LYS A 169 -13.69 -10.02 -1.11
C LYS A 169 -12.38 -10.50 -0.49
N LEU A 170 -11.56 -9.58 0.01
CA LEU A 170 -10.24 -9.91 0.57
C LEU A 170 -10.28 -10.10 2.09
N GLY A 171 -11.22 -9.47 2.79
CA GLY A 171 -11.30 -9.49 4.25
C GLY A 171 -10.11 -8.81 4.94
N LEU A 172 -9.32 -8.02 4.20
CA LEU A 172 -8.16 -7.32 4.72
C LEU A 172 -8.48 -5.84 4.99
N PRO A 173 -7.82 -5.22 5.98
CA PRO A 173 -7.92 -3.79 6.20
C PRO A 173 -7.27 -3.04 5.04
N ILE A 174 -7.97 -2.02 4.54
CA ILE A 174 -7.39 -1.03 3.64
C ILE A 174 -6.61 -0.07 4.52
N ARG A 175 -5.29 -0.01 4.30
CA ARG A 175 -4.36 0.76 5.15
C ARG A 175 -4.13 2.15 4.59
N PHE A 176 -3.98 2.22 3.26
CA PHE A 176 -3.64 3.45 2.55
C PHE A 176 -4.42 3.57 1.25
N VAL A 177 -4.65 4.81 0.84
CA VAL A 177 -5.18 5.15 -0.48
C VAL A 177 -4.29 6.17 -1.17
N GLY A 178 -3.98 5.93 -2.44
CA GLY A 178 -3.26 6.82 -3.33
C GLY A 178 -4.25 7.64 -4.15
N VAL A 179 -4.15 8.96 -4.03
CA VAL A 179 -5.13 9.94 -4.54
C VAL A 179 -4.50 10.92 -5.56
N GLY A 180 -3.41 10.51 -6.19
CA GLY A 180 -2.69 11.31 -7.17
C GLY A 180 -1.29 10.77 -7.48
N GLU A 181 -0.48 11.60 -8.13
CA GLU A 181 0.85 11.23 -8.66
C GLU A 181 2.01 11.83 -7.84
N LYS A 182 1.75 12.83 -6.99
CA LYS A 182 2.78 13.45 -6.16
C LYS A 182 3.23 12.50 -5.05
N ILE A 183 4.39 12.79 -4.47
CA ILE A 183 5.03 11.92 -3.46
C ILE A 183 4.25 11.90 -2.13
N ASP A 184 3.48 12.96 -1.87
CA ASP A 184 2.62 13.20 -0.73
C ASP A 184 1.16 12.77 -0.97
N ASP A 185 0.79 12.33 -2.19
CA ASP A 185 -0.57 11.86 -2.52
C ASP A 185 -0.80 10.39 -2.08
N LEU A 186 -0.37 10.02 -0.87
CA LEU A 186 -0.70 8.76 -0.21
C LEU A 186 -1.14 9.05 1.22
N ILE A 187 -2.38 8.69 1.55
CA ILE A 187 -2.97 8.98 2.85
C ILE A 187 -3.39 7.70 3.56
N PHE A 188 -3.49 7.77 4.88
CA PHE A 188 -4.11 6.71 5.66
C PHE A 188 -5.59 6.59 5.28
N PHE A 189 -6.08 5.36 5.16
CA PHE A 189 -7.49 5.15 4.88
C PHE A 189 -8.33 5.35 6.16
N SER A 190 -9.33 6.23 6.06
CA SER A 190 -10.40 6.37 7.06
C SER A 190 -11.72 5.98 6.42
N ALA A 191 -12.40 4.99 6.99
CA ALA A 191 -13.72 4.58 6.49
C ALA A 191 -14.77 5.69 6.67
N THR A 192 -14.64 6.50 7.72
CA THR A 192 -15.50 7.65 7.99
C THR A 192 -15.32 8.72 6.92
N ASP A 193 -14.10 9.21 6.74
CA ASP A 193 -13.78 10.26 5.77
C ASP A 193 -14.14 9.80 4.34
N PHE A 194 -13.91 8.51 4.05
CA PHE A 194 -14.31 7.92 2.78
C PHE A 194 -15.83 7.90 2.59
N ALA A 195 -16.60 7.51 3.61
CA ALA A 195 -18.06 7.50 3.55
C ALA A 195 -18.63 8.92 3.40
N GLU A 196 -18.07 9.89 4.13
CA GLU A 196 -18.45 11.30 4.04
C GLU A 196 -18.13 11.88 2.65
N ALA A 197 -16.97 11.56 2.08
CA ALA A 197 -16.62 12.01 0.73
C ALA A 197 -17.46 11.33 -0.37
N LEU A 198 -17.96 10.11 -0.13
CA LEU A 198 -18.75 9.35 -1.11
C LEU A 198 -20.23 9.77 -1.12
N LEU A 199 -20.76 10.19 0.02
CA LEU A 199 -22.17 10.57 0.16
C LEU A 199 -22.34 12.07 -0.07
N PRO A 200 -23.32 12.51 -0.88
CA PRO A 200 -23.62 13.93 -1.01
C PRO A 200 -24.10 14.48 0.35
N GLU A 201 -23.83 15.76 0.62
CA GLU A 201 -24.36 16.45 1.81
C GLU A 201 -25.88 16.29 1.85
N VAL A 202 -26.38 15.69 2.92
CA VAL A 202 -27.83 15.54 3.13
C VAL A 202 -28.39 16.94 3.38
N PRO A 203 -29.37 17.42 2.60
CA PRO A 203 -30.04 18.68 2.90
C PRO A 203 -30.60 18.60 4.32
N GLN A 204 -30.20 19.53 5.20
CA GLN A 204 -30.81 19.62 6.51
C GLN A 204 -32.30 19.90 6.32
N HIS A 205 -33.15 18.97 6.73
CA HIS A 205 -34.58 19.19 6.79
C HIS A 205 -34.80 20.34 7.79
N LYS A 206 -35.06 21.55 7.28
CA LYS A 206 -35.58 22.63 8.12
C LYS A 206 -36.86 22.08 8.75
N LYS A 207 -36.87 21.97 10.08
CA LYS A 207 -38.13 21.82 10.82
C LYS A 207 -38.94 23.06 10.48
N GLU A 208 -39.95 22.92 9.64
CA GLU A 208 -40.99 23.93 9.53
C GLU A 208 -41.67 23.96 10.90
N GLU A 209 -41.38 25.01 11.67
CA GLU A 209 -42.18 25.38 12.83
C GLU A 209 -43.56 25.76 12.29
N THR A 210 -44.50 24.81 12.30
CA THR A 210 -45.92 25.13 12.17
C THR A 210 -46.40 25.69 13.50
N GLU A 211 -46.03 26.94 13.80
CA GLU A 211 -46.74 27.77 14.77
C GLU A 211 -47.42 28.92 14.02
N GLN A 212 -48.66 29.22 14.44
CA GLN A 212 -49.58 30.27 13.95
C GLN A 212 -50.55 29.87 12.82
N ALA A 213 -51.61 29.16 13.22
CA ALA A 213 -52.96 29.39 12.70
C ALA A 213 -54.01 28.86 13.69
N GLY A 214 -54.07 29.47 14.87
CA GLY A 214 -55.14 29.26 15.83
C GLY A 214 -55.27 30.52 16.66
N GLU A 215 -56.47 31.10 16.67
CA GLU A 215 -56.88 32.31 17.40
C GLU A 215 -56.62 33.66 16.70
N GLU A 216 -57.49 33.98 15.74
CA GLU A 216 -58.37 35.17 15.84
C GLU A 216 -59.25 35.24 14.58
N GLN A 217 -60.52 34.82 14.68
CA GLN A 217 -61.68 35.54 14.14
C GLN A 217 -62.98 34.75 14.40
N ALA A 218 -63.93 35.49 15.00
CA ALA A 218 -65.36 35.23 15.22
C ALA A 218 -65.75 34.41 16.47
#